data_AF-A0A536BN95-F1
#
_entry.id   AF-A0A536BN95-F1
#
_cell.length_a   1.000
_cell.length_b   1.000
_cell.length_c   1.000
_cell.angle_alpha   90.00
_cell.angle_beta   90.00
_cell.angle_gamma   90.00
#
_symmetry.space_group_name_H-M   'P 1'
#
loop_
_entity.id
_entity.type
_entity.pdbx_description
1 polymer ?
#
loop_
_entity_poly.entity_id
_entity_poly.type
_entity_poly.pdbx_seq_one_letter_code
_entity_poly.pdbx_strand_id
1 'polypeptide(L)'
;MKRRALVPLLVLPLLAACAAPVSGPTGASPVAAHAATPTPKPTPTPTPTPPALSLTSIFGDSKPDLSQYDQSQLRVIIATGDVIPAREVNYQTVLKKDWAYPWRKTADYLKTGDLLYINLESPLIKSCPIIHGGFKFCGDARAIAGLDYAGVNVANLANNHLTNFGPAG
;
A
#
# COMPACT_ATOMS: atom_id res chain seq x y z
N MET A 1 16.94 32.71 -43.34
CA MET A 1 18.38 32.32 -43.32
C MET A 1 18.48 30.84 -42.99
N LYS A 2 19.13 30.06 -43.87
CA LYS A 2 19.39 28.61 -43.74
C LYS A 2 20.72 28.37 -43.01
N ARG A 3 20.83 27.28 -42.23
CA ARG A 3 22.04 26.43 -41.97
C ARG A 3 21.58 25.25 -41.08
N ARG A 4 21.28 24.06 -41.61
CA ARG A 4 22.17 22.89 -41.91
C ARG A 4 22.98 22.46 -40.68
N ALA A 5 22.59 21.42 -39.93
CA ALA A 5 22.67 19.96 -40.17
C ALA A 5 24.07 19.37 -39.96
N LEU A 6 24.21 18.36 -39.06
CA LEU A 6 25.06 17.18 -39.22
C LEU A 6 24.78 16.12 -38.14
N VAL A 7 24.48 14.91 -38.63
CA VAL A 7 24.33 13.63 -37.93
C VAL A 7 25.57 12.78 -38.26
N PRO A 8 25.98 11.85 -37.38
CA PRO A 8 26.31 10.48 -37.81
C PRO A 8 25.63 9.47 -36.86
N LEU A 9 24.84 8.46 -37.27
CA LEU A 9 25.08 7.30 -38.15
C LEU A 9 26.38 6.56 -37.77
N LEU A 10 26.51 5.27 -37.50
CA LEU A 10 25.77 4.01 -37.64
C LEU A 10 26.55 3.03 -36.67
N VAL A 11 26.10 1.86 -36.21
CA VAL A 11 26.27 0.56 -36.87
C VAL A 11 25.74 -0.51 -35.89
N LEU A 12 24.75 -1.28 -36.35
CA LEU A 12 24.34 -2.57 -35.81
C LEU A 12 25.21 -3.67 -36.46
N PRO A 13 25.38 -4.84 -35.80
CA PRO A 13 25.29 -6.06 -36.58
C PRO A 13 24.33 -7.09 -35.97
N LEU A 14 23.45 -7.56 -36.85
CA LEU A 14 22.71 -8.83 -36.82
C LEU A 14 23.66 -9.98 -37.20
N LEU A 15 23.55 -11.15 -36.57
CA LEU A 15 23.94 -12.50 -37.06
C LEU A 15 23.20 -13.51 -36.15
N ALA A 16 22.10 -14.17 -36.55
CA ALA A 16 21.94 -15.29 -37.49
C ALA A 16 21.98 -16.69 -36.81
N ALA A 17 20.78 -17.26 -36.65
CA ALA A 17 20.33 -18.63 -36.94
C ALA A 17 20.98 -19.92 -36.35
N CYS A 18 20.08 -20.89 -36.16
CA CYS A 18 20.19 -22.24 -35.60
C CYS A 18 21.08 -23.24 -36.37
N ALA A 19 21.61 -24.25 -35.68
CA ALA A 19 21.83 -25.61 -36.21
C ALA A 19 21.93 -26.65 -35.07
N ALA A 20 21.47 -27.88 -35.35
CA ALA A 20 21.23 -28.98 -34.41
C ALA A 20 22.42 -30.00 -34.36
N PRO A 21 22.28 -31.23 -33.81
CA PRO A 21 23.31 -31.91 -33.02
C PRO A 21 24.35 -32.68 -33.83
N VAL A 22 25.52 -32.93 -33.24
CA VAL A 22 26.50 -33.91 -33.75
C VAL A 22 26.87 -34.91 -32.67
N SER A 23 26.59 -36.17 -32.97
CA SER A 23 26.87 -37.38 -32.23
C SER A 23 28.37 -37.65 -32.12
N GLY A 24 28.86 -37.94 -30.91
CA GLY A 24 30.20 -38.45 -30.65
C GLY A 24 30.16 -39.88 -30.07
N PRO A 25 31.19 -40.72 -30.30
CA PRO A 25 31.09 -42.17 -30.19
C PRO A 25 31.18 -42.69 -28.75
N THR A 26 30.53 -43.84 -28.59
CA THR A 26 30.46 -44.72 -27.42
C THR A 26 31.83 -45.23 -26.97
N GLY A 27 32.24 -44.85 -25.76
CA GLY A 27 33.27 -45.54 -24.99
C GLY A 27 32.66 -46.02 -23.67
N ALA A 28 32.30 -47.30 -23.60
CA ALA A 28 31.79 -47.92 -22.38
C ALA A 28 32.98 -48.37 -21.49
N SER A 29 33.16 -47.73 -20.35
CA SER A 29 33.92 -48.29 -19.22
C SER A 29 32.92 -48.84 -18.20
N PRO A 30 33.11 -50.07 -17.66
CA PRO A 30 32.25 -50.58 -16.61
C PRO A 30 32.67 -49.93 -15.28
N VAL A 31 32.02 -48.82 -14.92
CA VAL A 31 32.06 -48.34 -13.55
C VAL A 31 31.11 -49.23 -12.76
N ALA A 32 31.66 -50.12 -11.93
CA ALA A 32 30.89 -50.90 -10.98
C ALA A 32 30.09 -49.93 -10.09
N ALA A 33 28.77 -49.97 -10.20
CA ALA A 33 27.88 -49.15 -9.39
C ALA A 33 28.05 -49.50 -7.92
N HIS A 34 28.76 -48.64 -7.17
CA HIS A 34 28.63 -48.64 -5.71
C HIS A 34 27.18 -48.27 -5.39
N ALA A 35 26.45 -49.19 -4.77
CA ALA A 35 25.11 -48.95 -4.31
C ALA A 35 25.10 -47.73 -3.39
N ALA A 36 24.37 -46.69 -3.77
CA ALA A 36 24.21 -45.49 -2.97
C ALA A 36 23.56 -45.87 -1.63
N THR A 37 24.27 -45.63 -0.53
CA THR A 37 23.70 -45.73 0.81
C THR A 37 22.59 -44.67 0.93
N PRO A 38 21.40 -44.99 1.46
CA PRO A 38 20.33 -44.02 1.57
C PRO A 38 20.75 -42.87 2.50
N THR A 39 20.82 -41.66 1.95
CA THR A 39 21.04 -40.43 2.71
C THR A 39 19.89 -40.26 3.71
N PRO A 40 20.14 -40.00 5.01
CA PRO A 40 19.06 -39.74 5.95
C PRO A 40 18.26 -38.53 5.49
N LYS A 41 16.95 -38.73 5.30
CA LYS A 41 16.01 -37.67 4.95
C LYS A 41 16.01 -36.64 6.07
N PRO A 42 16.25 -35.33 5.80
CA PRO A 42 16.17 -34.31 6.83
C PRO A 42 14.77 -34.33 7.43
N THR A 43 14.70 -34.56 8.74
CA THR A 43 13.46 -34.46 9.50
C THR A 43 13.01 -33.00 9.44
N PRO A 44 11.77 -32.70 9.00
CA PRO A 44 11.28 -31.33 8.99
C PRO A 44 11.31 -30.80 10.42
N THR A 45 12.11 -29.76 10.67
CA THR A 45 12.04 -29.01 11.91
C THR A 45 10.64 -28.39 11.99
N PRO A 46 9.90 -28.55 13.10
CA PRO A 46 8.60 -27.91 13.24
C PRO A 46 8.80 -26.40 13.10
N THR A 47 8.16 -25.81 12.08
CA THR A 47 8.10 -24.35 11.96
C THR A 47 7.41 -23.82 13.22
N PRO A 48 8.02 -22.89 13.97
CA PRO A 48 7.37 -22.30 15.13
C PRO A 48 6.07 -21.63 14.68
N THR A 49 4.95 -22.07 15.24
CA THR A 49 3.66 -21.42 15.03
C THR A 49 3.70 -20.05 15.72
N PRO A 50 3.44 -18.94 15.00
CA PRO A 50 3.34 -17.64 15.64
C PRO A 50 2.25 -17.67 16.72
N PRO A 51 2.44 -16.95 17.84
CA PRO A 51 1.37 -16.81 18.84
C PRO A 51 0.11 -16.22 18.20
N ALA A 52 -1.05 -16.69 18.65
CA ALA A 52 -2.33 -16.18 18.17
C ALA A 52 -2.47 -14.69 18.57
N LEU A 53 -2.69 -13.82 17.58
CA LEU A 53 -2.93 -12.40 17.82
C LEU A 53 -4.31 -12.20 18.44
N SER A 54 -4.37 -11.47 19.54
CA SER A 54 -5.60 -10.98 20.18
C SER A 54 -5.52 -9.46 20.39
N LEU A 55 -6.67 -8.78 20.49
CA LEU A 55 -6.69 -7.36 20.81
C LEU A 55 -5.98 -7.07 22.14
N THR A 56 -6.21 -7.91 23.16
CA THR A 56 -5.46 -7.91 24.42
C THR A 56 -3.95 -7.97 24.22
N SER A 57 -3.46 -8.86 23.34
CA SER A 57 -2.02 -9.00 23.11
C SER A 57 -1.39 -7.77 22.44
N ILE A 58 -2.18 -6.98 21.71
CA ILE A 58 -1.72 -5.79 20.97
C ILE A 58 -1.88 -4.53 21.83
N PHE A 59 -3.00 -4.39 22.54
CA PHE A 59 -3.43 -3.16 23.20
C PHE A 59 -3.43 -3.24 24.73
N GLY A 60 -3.18 -4.42 25.30
CA GLY A 60 -3.32 -4.69 26.74
C GLY A 60 -4.79 -4.82 27.19
N ASP A 61 -4.97 -5.26 28.43
CA ASP A 61 -6.29 -5.44 29.04
C ASP A 61 -6.77 -4.24 29.87
N SER A 62 -5.87 -3.30 30.16
CA SER A 62 -6.16 -2.19 31.07
C SER A 62 -5.65 -0.87 30.50
N LYS A 63 -6.46 0.18 30.72
CA LYS A 63 -6.05 1.55 30.43
C LYS A 63 -5.01 1.98 31.48
N PRO A 64 -3.97 2.74 31.09
CA PRO A 64 -3.02 3.28 32.06
C PRO A 64 -3.75 4.17 33.09
N ASP A 65 -3.31 4.13 34.35
CA ASP A 65 -3.81 5.04 35.38
C ASP A 65 -3.20 6.43 35.18
N LEU A 66 -4.03 7.36 34.71
CA LEU A 66 -3.66 8.74 34.45
C LEU A 66 -3.99 9.69 35.60
N SER A 67 -4.55 9.20 36.72
CA SER A 67 -5.00 10.03 37.84
C SER A 67 -3.87 10.80 38.55
N GLN A 68 -2.64 10.29 38.44
CA GLN A 68 -1.43 10.90 39.01
C GLN A 68 -0.93 12.14 38.25
N TYR A 69 -1.41 12.38 37.03
CA TYR A 69 -0.97 13.52 36.21
C TYR A 69 -1.92 14.72 36.34
N ASP A 70 -1.40 15.93 36.14
CA ASP A 70 -2.22 17.12 36.01
C ASP A 70 -3.11 17.01 34.76
N GLN A 71 -4.42 16.88 34.99
CA GLN A 71 -5.41 16.70 33.94
C GLN A 71 -5.43 17.88 32.96
N SER A 72 -5.02 19.09 33.38
CA SER A 72 -4.93 20.26 32.50
C SER A 72 -3.80 20.16 31.46
N GLN A 73 -2.80 19.32 31.72
CA GLN A 73 -1.64 19.08 30.86
C GLN A 73 -1.78 17.82 30.01
N LEU A 74 -2.76 16.95 30.30
CA LEU A 74 -3.01 15.77 29.50
C LEU A 74 -3.65 16.13 28.16
N ARG A 75 -3.22 15.47 27.09
CA ARG A 75 -3.80 15.58 25.76
C ARG A 75 -4.07 14.21 25.17
N VAL A 76 -5.23 14.03 24.55
CA VAL A 76 -5.64 12.82 23.86
C VAL A 76 -5.54 13.07 22.36
N ILE A 77 -4.67 12.30 21.70
CA ILE A 77 -4.58 12.28 20.24
C ILE A 77 -5.28 11.02 19.75
N ILE A 78 -6.25 11.20 18.86
CA ILE A 78 -6.82 10.10 18.07
C ILE A 78 -6.10 10.10 16.73
N ALA A 79 -5.44 8.99 16.42
CA ALA A 79 -4.79 8.78 15.14
C ALA A 79 -5.52 7.67 14.38
N THR A 80 -5.89 7.93 13.13
CA THR A 80 -6.42 6.89 12.23
C THR A 80 -5.38 6.50 11.20
N GLY A 81 -5.60 5.34 10.57
CA GLY A 81 -4.83 4.94 9.40
C GLY A 81 -5.22 5.71 8.14
N ASP A 82 -5.07 5.03 7.03
CA ASP A 82 -5.25 5.61 5.70
C ASP A 82 -6.73 5.95 5.41
N VAL A 83 -6.93 7.20 5.04
CA VAL A 83 -8.23 7.78 4.70
C VAL A 83 -8.22 8.05 3.21
N ILE A 84 -8.99 7.27 2.48
CA ILE A 84 -9.07 7.32 1.02
C ILE A 84 -10.47 7.76 0.56
N PRO A 85 -10.75 9.08 0.46
CA PRO A 85 -12.01 9.60 -0.08
C PRO A 85 -12.11 9.45 -1.61
N ALA A 86 -11.55 8.38 -2.17
CA ALA A 86 -11.56 8.04 -3.59
C ALA A 86 -12.33 6.72 -3.82
N ARG A 87 -12.42 6.30 -5.08
CA ARG A 87 -13.07 5.04 -5.49
C ARG A 87 -14.51 4.96 -4.97
N GLU A 88 -14.85 3.86 -4.31
CA GLU A 88 -16.20 3.57 -3.82
C GLU A 88 -16.62 4.55 -2.71
N VAL A 89 -15.69 5.07 -1.91
CA VAL A 89 -16.01 6.09 -0.90
C VAL A 89 -16.49 7.38 -1.59
N ASN A 90 -15.79 7.82 -2.64
CA ASN A 90 -16.22 8.98 -3.44
C ASN A 90 -17.56 8.71 -4.15
N TYR A 91 -17.70 7.53 -4.75
CA TYR A 91 -18.95 7.17 -5.43
C TYR A 91 -20.15 7.16 -4.47
N GLN A 92 -20.02 6.54 -3.29
CA GLN A 92 -21.10 6.47 -2.31
C GLN A 92 -21.45 7.83 -1.72
N THR A 93 -20.47 8.71 -1.47
CA THR A 93 -20.71 10.08 -0.99
C THR A 93 -21.44 10.92 -2.03
N VAL A 94 -21.06 10.83 -3.31
CA VAL A 94 -21.74 11.51 -4.42
C VAL A 94 -23.17 10.98 -4.60
N LEU A 95 -23.34 9.65 -4.64
CA LEU A 95 -24.65 9.00 -4.82
C LEU A 95 -25.63 9.39 -3.70
N LYS A 96 -25.15 9.42 -2.46
CA LYS A 96 -25.95 9.78 -1.29
C LYS A 96 -26.14 11.29 -1.12
N LYS A 97 -25.42 12.10 -1.90
CA LYS A 97 -25.35 13.56 -1.76
C LYS A 97 -24.96 13.96 -0.34
N ASP A 98 -24.04 13.20 0.26
CA ASP A 98 -23.68 13.30 1.67
C ASP A 98 -22.17 13.06 1.86
N TRP A 99 -21.43 14.16 1.98
CA TRP A 99 -19.97 14.14 2.18
C TRP A 99 -19.56 13.67 3.58
N ALA A 100 -20.48 13.71 4.54
CA ALA A 100 -20.25 13.19 5.89
C ALA A 100 -20.52 11.68 5.98
N TYR A 101 -21.08 11.05 4.93
CA TYR A 101 -21.52 9.65 4.96
C TYR A 101 -20.50 8.65 5.57
N PRO A 102 -19.20 8.67 5.20
CA PRO A 102 -18.21 7.73 5.74
C PRO A 102 -17.93 7.94 7.23
N TRP A 103 -18.23 9.13 7.73
CA TRP A 103 -17.88 9.61 9.06
C TRP A 103 -19.03 9.54 10.06
N ARG A 104 -20.28 9.46 9.59
CA ARG A 104 -21.47 9.57 10.48
C ARG A 104 -21.47 8.64 11.67
N LYS A 105 -20.93 7.42 11.52
CA LYS A 105 -20.93 6.41 12.57
C LYS A 105 -19.73 6.49 13.52
N THR A 106 -18.72 7.30 13.19
CA THR A 106 -17.45 7.35 13.92
C THR A 106 -17.11 8.75 14.44
N ALA A 107 -17.66 9.80 13.83
CA ALA A 107 -17.33 11.19 14.15
C ALA A 107 -17.50 11.53 15.63
N ASP A 108 -18.54 11.01 16.30
CA ASP A 108 -18.76 11.28 17.72
C ASP A 108 -17.61 10.76 18.59
N TYR A 109 -17.07 9.58 18.27
CA TYR A 109 -15.89 9.02 18.94
C TYR A 109 -14.61 9.79 18.54
N LEU A 110 -14.43 10.07 17.25
CA LEU A 110 -13.25 10.79 16.76
C LEU A 110 -13.12 12.19 17.38
N LYS A 111 -14.24 12.82 17.75
CA LYS A 111 -14.29 14.13 18.41
C LYS A 111 -14.04 14.07 19.92
N THR A 112 -13.88 12.91 20.53
CA THR A 112 -13.53 12.85 21.96
C THR A 112 -12.05 13.12 22.23
N GLY A 113 -11.22 13.12 21.19
CA GLY A 113 -9.81 13.51 21.30
C GLY A 113 -9.65 15.03 21.22
N ASP A 114 -8.57 15.54 21.81
CA ASP A 114 -8.16 16.94 21.66
C ASP A 114 -7.61 17.23 20.26
N LEU A 115 -7.07 16.19 19.60
CA LEU A 115 -6.54 16.25 18.26
C LEU A 115 -6.86 14.96 17.49
N LEU A 116 -7.41 15.10 16.27
CA LEU A 116 -7.56 14.04 15.29
C LEU A 116 -6.52 14.18 14.18
N TYR A 117 -5.69 13.15 14.04
CA TYR A 117 -4.69 12.99 12.99
C TYR A 117 -5.09 11.86 12.04
N ILE A 118 -5.01 12.11 10.73
CA ILE A 118 -5.27 11.10 9.69
C ILE A 118 -4.11 11.01 8.69
N ASN A 119 -3.97 9.86 8.03
CA ASN A 119 -3.14 9.72 6.84
C ASN A 119 -4.02 9.82 5.58
N LEU A 120 -3.97 10.93 4.85
CA LEU A 120 -4.78 11.12 3.65
C LEU A 120 -4.11 10.44 2.45
N GLU A 121 -4.76 9.38 1.95
CA GLU A 121 -4.21 8.47 0.94
C GLU A 121 -4.61 8.86 -0.50
N SER A 122 -5.37 9.94 -0.68
CA SER A 122 -5.74 10.41 -2.02
C SER A 122 -5.72 11.92 -2.15
N PRO A 123 -5.37 12.46 -3.33
CA PRO A 123 -5.46 13.88 -3.60
C PRO A 123 -6.94 14.30 -3.66
N LEU A 124 -7.22 15.52 -3.20
CA LEU A 124 -8.54 16.14 -3.25
C LEU A 124 -8.64 17.07 -4.46
N ILE A 125 -9.31 16.60 -5.51
CA ILE A 125 -9.33 17.20 -6.83
C ILE A 125 -10.72 17.76 -7.16
N LYS A 126 -10.76 18.98 -7.70
CA LYS A 126 -12.00 19.58 -8.22
C LYS A 126 -12.49 18.80 -9.43
N SER A 127 -13.81 18.62 -9.53
CA SER A 127 -14.45 17.91 -10.65
C SER A 127 -13.88 16.50 -10.87
N CYS A 128 -13.57 15.82 -9.77
CA CYS A 128 -13.07 14.46 -9.79
C CYS A 128 -14.08 13.51 -10.47
N PRO A 129 -13.72 12.77 -11.53
CA PRO A 129 -14.63 11.80 -12.12
C PRO A 129 -14.89 10.63 -11.16
N ILE A 130 -16.07 10.02 -11.26
CA ILE A 130 -16.34 8.76 -10.57
C ILE A 130 -15.45 7.67 -11.19
N ILE A 131 -14.59 7.10 -10.34
CA ILE A 131 -13.70 5.99 -10.68
C ILE A 131 -14.06 4.84 -9.75
N HIS A 132 -14.26 3.65 -10.29
CA HIS A 132 -14.47 2.44 -9.50
C HIS A 132 -13.19 1.61 -9.49
N GLY A 133 -12.74 1.18 -8.31
CA GLY A 133 -11.57 0.29 -8.17
C GLY A 133 -10.26 0.85 -8.75
N GLY A 134 -9.30 -0.04 -8.97
CA GLY A 134 -7.99 0.28 -9.54
C GLY A 134 -7.08 1.13 -8.63
N PHE A 135 -5.96 1.59 -9.20
CA PHE A 135 -4.93 2.45 -8.57
C PHE A 135 -4.96 3.89 -9.10
N LYS A 136 -6.14 4.37 -9.50
CA LYS A 136 -6.33 5.76 -9.88
C LYS A 136 -7.15 6.46 -8.81
N PHE A 137 -6.45 7.10 -7.88
CA PHE A 137 -7.10 7.70 -6.71
C PHE A 137 -7.38 9.15 -6.94
N CYS A 138 -8.66 9.46 -7.04
CA CYS A 138 -9.17 10.80 -7.16
C CYS A 138 -10.26 10.95 -6.11
N GLY A 139 -9.99 11.75 -5.08
CA GLY A 139 -11.01 12.18 -4.13
C GLY A 139 -11.63 13.49 -4.59
N ASP A 140 -12.94 13.61 -4.54
CA ASP A 140 -13.59 14.89 -4.85
C ASP A 140 -13.22 15.91 -3.78
N ALA A 141 -12.86 17.13 -4.18
CA ALA A 141 -12.50 18.20 -3.25
C ALA A 141 -13.57 18.48 -2.18
N ARG A 142 -14.84 18.18 -2.45
CA ARG A 142 -15.95 18.31 -1.47
C ARG A 142 -15.85 17.33 -0.30
N ALA A 143 -15.03 16.28 -0.41
CA ALA A 143 -14.75 15.36 0.70
C ALA A 143 -14.11 16.06 1.91
N ILE A 144 -13.54 17.26 1.74
CA ILE A 144 -13.08 18.10 2.84
C ILE A 144 -14.18 18.32 3.89
N ALA A 145 -15.45 18.45 3.46
CA ALA A 145 -16.58 18.62 4.37
C ALA A 145 -16.79 17.40 5.28
N GLY A 146 -16.42 16.20 4.83
CA GLY A 146 -16.41 15.00 5.65
C GLY A 146 -15.27 15.00 6.68
N LEU A 147 -14.08 15.45 6.29
CA LEU A 147 -12.94 15.61 7.19
C LEU A 147 -13.26 16.64 8.30
N ASP A 148 -13.81 17.78 7.91
CA ASP A 148 -14.27 18.82 8.84
C ASP A 148 -15.37 18.29 9.76
N TYR A 149 -16.35 17.58 9.20
CA TYR A 149 -17.42 16.96 9.98
C TYR A 149 -16.90 15.96 11.01
N ALA A 150 -15.84 15.21 10.70
CA ALA A 150 -15.20 14.26 11.61
C ALA A 150 -14.33 14.93 12.68
N GLY A 151 -14.01 16.22 12.52
CA GLY A 151 -13.13 16.97 13.43
C GLY A 151 -11.65 16.77 13.12
N VAL A 152 -11.27 16.46 11.88
CA VAL A 152 -9.86 16.25 11.50
C VAL A 152 -9.07 17.54 11.70
N ASN A 153 -8.03 17.50 12.54
CA ASN A 153 -7.15 18.64 12.78
C ASN A 153 -5.92 18.60 11.87
N VAL A 154 -5.39 17.40 11.62
CA VAL A 154 -4.18 17.20 10.81
C VAL A 154 -4.41 16.08 9.80
N ALA A 155 -4.18 16.37 8.53
CA ALA A 155 -4.16 15.39 7.45
C ALA A 155 -2.75 15.28 6.88
N ASN A 156 -2.05 14.19 7.16
CA ASN A 156 -0.76 13.89 6.56
C ASN A 156 -0.92 13.47 5.11
N LEU A 157 -0.08 14.00 4.23
CA LEU A 157 -0.05 13.65 2.80
C LEU A 157 1.10 12.70 2.45
N ALA A 158 2.00 12.38 3.39
CA ALA A 158 3.10 11.45 3.18
C ALA A 158 2.57 10.01 3.11
N ASN A 159 1.89 9.71 2.01
CA ASN A 159 1.33 8.42 1.66
C ASN A 159 1.81 8.04 0.25
N ASN A 160 2.08 6.75 0.02
CA ASN A 160 2.58 6.22 -1.25
C ASN A 160 1.58 6.30 -2.41
N HIS A 161 0.33 6.66 -2.15
CA HIS A 161 -0.71 6.77 -3.17
C HIS A 161 -1.13 8.20 -3.52
N LEU A 162 -0.52 9.22 -2.92
CA LEU A 162 -0.90 10.62 -3.17
C LEU A 162 -0.86 10.96 -4.68
N THR A 163 0.08 10.38 -5.43
CA THR A 163 0.30 10.65 -6.86
C THR A 163 -0.42 9.71 -7.83
N ASN A 164 -1.42 8.97 -7.37
CA ASN A 164 -2.13 7.96 -8.17
C ASN A 164 -3.09 8.56 -9.22
N PHE A 165 -3.35 9.85 -9.21
CA PHE A 165 -4.06 10.57 -10.29
C PHE A 165 -3.10 11.20 -11.31
N GLY A 166 -1.79 11.05 -11.13
CA GLY A 166 -0.76 11.55 -12.04
C GLY A 166 -0.40 13.02 -11.74
N PRO A 167 -0.02 13.83 -12.74
CA PRO A 167 0.41 15.22 -12.49
C PRO A 167 -0.64 16.13 -11.87
N ALA A 168 -1.92 15.76 -11.97
CA ALA A 168 -3.03 16.50 -11.39
C ALA A 168 -3.29 16.13 -9.92
N GLY A 169 -2.71 15.03 -9.43
CA GLY A 169 -2.97 14.45 -8.12
C GLY A 169 -2.02 13.31 -7.88
#